data_AF-A0A2E7AWQ2-F1
#
_entry.id   AF-A0A2E7AWQ2-F1
#
_cell.length_a   1.000
_cell.length_b   1.000
_cell.length_c   1.000
_cell.angle_alpha   90.00
_cell.angle_beta   90.00
_cell.angle_gamma   90.00
#
_symmetry.space_group_name_H-M   'P 1'
#
loop_
_entity.id
_entity.type
_entity.pdbx_description
1 polymer ?
#
loop_
_entity_poly.entity_id
_entity_poly.type
_entity_poly.pdbx_seq_one_letter_code
_entity_poly.pdbx_strand_id
1 'polypeptide(L)'
;MRRKEPLDVTKTWEYPVPMPMPGRPVCCTEAEALDQLERLGVTERIFLWTDAERRTISDWGFLASVRQGVPPIGIEAELNAWLTQYPTAWLAVDLRDGVIPPSTQTPLNELLEASKRNVLIIVSSSSDNEDWPQWKLPF
;
A
#
# COMPACT_ATOMS: atom_id res chain seq x y z
N MET A 1 -37.65 -18.55 22.46
CA MET A 1 -37.04 -17.77 21.37
C MET A 1 -35.53 -17.94 21.46
N ARG A 2 -34.90 -18.55 20.46
CA ARG A 2 -33.45 -18.81 20.44
C ARG A 2 -32.74 -17.52 20.01
N ARG A 3 -31.96 -16.91 20.90
CA ARG A 3 -31.07 -15.79 20.57
C ARG A 3 -30.10 -16.29 19.50
N LYS A 4 -30.15 -15.73 18.30
CA LYS A 4 -29.08 -15.88 17.31
C LYS A 4 -27.93 -15.01 17.82
N GLU A 5 -26.83 -15.63 18.21
CA GLU A 5 -25.57 -14.92 18.43
C GLU A 5 -25.19 -14.19 17.12
N PRO A 6 -24.55 -13.01 17.18
CA PRO A 6 -24.06 -12.35 15.98
C PRO A 6 -23.08 -13.30 15.28
N LEU A 7 -23.15 -13.42 13.96
CA LEU A 7 -22.05 -14.02 13.22
C LEU A 7 -20.79 -13.21 13.54
N ASP A 8 -19.83 -13.85 14.19
CA ASP A 8 -18.49 -13.32 14.34
C ASP A 8 -17.90 -13.24 12.93
N VAL A 9 -17.79 -12.03 12.40
CA VAL A 9 -17.28 -11.80 11.04
C VAL A 9 -15.78 -11.96 11.13
N THR A 10 -15.33 -13.21 10.99
CA THR A 10 -13.94 -13.63 10.89
C THR A 10 -13.14 -12.67 10.00
N LYS A 11 -11.99 -12.19 10.52
CA LYS A 11 -10.99 -11.39 9.80
C LYS A 11 -10.91 -11.82 8.34
N THR A 12 -11.04 -10.88 7.40
CA THR A 12 -11.15 -11.19 5.96
C THR A 12 -9.90 -11.87 5.40
N TRP A 13 -8.75 -11.71 6.07
CA TRP A 13 -7.48 -12.34 5.71
C TRP A 13 -6.94 -13.18 6.87
N GLU A 14 -7.19 -14.49 6.84
CA GLU A 14 -6.68 -15.42 7.86
C GLU A 14 -5.19 -15.79 7.68
N TYR A 15 -4.64 -15.61 6.47
CA TYR A 15 -3.28 -16.07 6.15
C TYR A 15 -2.47 -15.01 5.40
N PRO A 16 -1.19 -14.83 5.76
CA PRO A 16 -0.30 -13.94 5.03
C PRO A 16 -0.01 -14.47 3.62
N VAL A 17 0.36 -13.58 2.71
CA VAL A 17 0.67 -13.90 1.32
C VAL A 17 2.18 -13.76 1.03
N PRO A 18 2.75 -14.63 0.19
CA PRO A 18 4.20 -14.67 -0.03
C PRO A 18 4.72 -13.57 -0.94
N MET A 19 3.90 -13.01 -1.84
CA MET A 19 4.37 -12.05 -2.83
C MET A 19 3.25 -11.06 -3.22
N PRO A 20 3.53 -9.74 -3.28
CA PRO A 20 2.58 -8.77 -3.83
C PRO A 20 2.35 -9.06 -5.31
N MET A 21 1.10 -9.34 -5.67
CA MET A 21 0.72 -9.54 -7.07
C MET A 21 0.20 -8.23 -7.68
N PRO A 22 0.32 -8.03 -9.00
CA PRO A 22 -0.25 -6.88 -9.68
C PRO A 22 -1.73 -6.67 -9.36
N GLY A 23 -2.08 -5.50 -8.83
CA GLY A 23 -3.45 -5.15 -8.46
C GLY A 23 -3.97 -5.90 -7.22
N ARG A 24 -3.09 -6.50 -6.43
CA ARG A 24 -3.42 -7.13 -5.15
C ARG A 24 -2.48 -6.59 -4.08
N PRO A 25 -2.85 -5.47 -3.42
CA PRO A 25 -2.01 -4.87 -2.40
C PRO A 25 -1.82 -5.81 -1.21
N VAL A 26 -0.68 -5.65 -0.55
CA VAL A 26 -0.32 -6.38 0.67
C VAL A 26 0.09 -5.38 1.74
N CYS A 27 -0.15 -5.67 3.02
CA CYS A 27 0.27 -4.79 4.11
C CYS A 27 1.56 -5.28 4.78
N CYS A 28 2.37 -4.33 5.23
CA CYS A 28 3.58 -4.58 6.00
C CYS A 28 4.00 -3.31 6.75
N THR A 29 4.79 -3.46 7.80
CA THR A 29 5.53 -2.35 8.39
C THR A 29 6.72 -1.98 7.52
N GLU A 30 7.29 -0.80 7.74
CA GLU A 30 8.52 -0.36 7.06
C GLU A 30 9.67 -1.35 7.23
N ALA A 31 9.88 -1.85 8.45
CA ALA A 31 10.93 -2.82 8.74
C ALA A 31 10.72 -4.16 8.02
N GLU A 32 9.48 -4.65 8.01
CA GLU A 32 9.11 -5.88 7.28
C GLU A 32 9.26 -5.70 5.75
N ALA A 33 8.93 -4.52 5.22
CA ALA A 33 9.10 -4.24 3.81
C ALA A 33 10.59 -4.32 3.41
N LEU A 34 11.46 -3.66 4.16
CA LEU A 34 12.90 -3.64 3.90
C LEU A 34 13.53 -5.04 3.96
N ASP A 35 13.26 -5.80 5.03
CA ASP A 35 13.78 -7.18 5.18
C ASP A 35 13.33 -8.07 4.01
N GLN A 36 12.06 -8.02 3.64
CA GLN A 36 11.53 -8.87 2.59
C GLN A 36 12.02 -8.48 1.20
N LEU A 37 12.19 -7.18 0.92
CA LEU A 37 12.75 -6.70 -0.34
C LEU A 37 14.23 -7.10 -0.47
N GLU A 38 15.00 -7.00 0.60
CA GLU A 38 16.40 -7.44 0.64
C GLU A 38 16.49 -8.94 0.35
N ARG A 39 15.66 -9.76 1.01
CA ARG A 39 15.60 -11.21 0.80
C ARG A 39 15.17 -11.60 -0.61
N LEU A 40 14.24 -10.86 -1.21
CA LEU A 40 13.75 -11.11 -2.56
C LEU A 40 14.76 -10.64 -3.63
N GLY A 41 15.69 -9.74 -3.29
CA GLY A 41 16.65 -9.18 -4.22
C GLY A 41 15.99 -8.32 -5.30
N VAL A 42 14.94 -7.58 -4.94
CA VAL A 42 14.20 -6.70 -5.86
C VAL A 42 15.15 -5.65 -6.43
N THR A 43 15.12 -5.47 -7.75
CA THR A 43 15.96 -4.50 -8.47
C THR A 43 15.14 -3.34 -9.03
N GLU A 44 13.81 -3.50 -9.02
CA GLU A 44 12.84 -2.52 -9.44
C GLU A 44 12.82 -1.32 -8.50
N ARG A 45 12.62 -0.12 -9.07
CA ARG A 45 12.45 1.09 -8.26
C ARG A 45 11.15 1.02 -7.48
N ILE A 46 11.21 1.48 -6.23
CA ILE A 46 10.05 1.60 -5.35
C ILE A 46 9.82 3.08 -5.09
N PHE A 47 8.56 3.52 -5.16
CA PHE A 47 8.17 4.88 -4.82
C PHE A 47 7.21 4.88 -3.65
N LEU A 48 7.48 5.69 -2.64
CA LEU A 48 6.59 5.93 -1.52
C LEU A 48 5.61 7.05 -1.86
N TRP A 49 4.34 6.72 -1.86
CA TRP A 49 3.22 7.63 -2.01
C TRP A 49 2.79 8.14 -0.64
N THR A 50 3.27 9.34 -0.29
CA THR A 50 3.16 9.90 1.05
C THR A 50 2.93 11.42 1.04
N ASP A 51 2.57 11.97 2.20
CA ASP A 51 2.24 13.38 2.37
C ASP A 51 3.49 14.29 2.38
N ALA A 52 4.65 13.74 2.70
CA ALA A 52 5.89 14.50 2.81
C ALA A 52 7.13 13.70 2.39
N GLU A 53 7.97 14.31 1.55
CA GLU A 53 9.20 13.72 1.04
C GLU A 53 10.15 13.26 2.15
N ARG A 54 10.24 13.99 3.27
CA ARG A 54 11.08 13.60 4.41
C ARG A 54 10.71 12.26 5.07
N ARG A 55 9.57 11.66 4.72
CA ARG A 55 9.10 10.37 5.24
C ARG A 55 9.47 9.19 4.34
N THR A 56 10.17 9.43 3.24
CA THR A 56 10.68 8.39 2.36
C THR A 56 11.52 7.38 3.14
N ILE A 57 11.47 6.13 2.67
CA ILE A 57 12.13 5.00 3.29
C ILE A 57 13.36 4.69 2.45
N SER A 58 14.54 4.60 3.08
CA SER A 58 15.79 4.25 2.39
C SER A 58 16.04 5.16 1.16
N ASP A 59 16.22 4.54 -0.01
CA ASP A 59 16.49 5.08 -1.33
C ASP A 59 15.24 5.09 -2.22
N TRP A 60 14.04 4.88 -1.65
CA TRP A 60 12.80 4.89 -2.42
C TRP A 60 12.50 6.28 -2.96
N GLY A 61 11.92 6.32 -4.16
CA GLY A 61 11.46 7.57 -4.76
C GLY A 61 10.28 8.15 -4.00
N PHE A 62 10.05 9.45 -4.15
CA PHE A 62 8.91 10.14 -3.57
C PHE A 62 7.79 10.34 -4.60
N LEU A 63 6.55 10.07 -4.20
CA LEU A 63 5.33 10.43 -4.90
C LEU A 63 4.41 11.16 -3.91
N ALA A 64 3.93 12.35 -4.26
CA ALA A 64 3.07 13.12 -3.37
C ALA A 64 1.65 12.54 -3.32
N SER A 65 1.16 12.22 -2.12
CA SER A 65 -0.20 11.71 -1.90
C SER A 65 -1.24 12.80 -1.59
N VAL A 66 -0.76 13.99 -1.22
CA VAL A 66 -1.55 15.18 -0.99
C VAL A 66 -0.75 16.41 -1.38
N ARG A 67 -1.43 17.45 -1.87
CA ARG A 67 -0.84 18.76 -2.17
C ARG A 67 -1.84 19.86 -1.87
N GLN A 68 -1.37 20.95 -1.27
CA GLN A 68 -2.22 22.09 -0.96
C GLN A 68 -2.79 22.69 -2.25
N GLY A 69 -4.12 22.84 -2.30
CA GLY A 69 -4.83 23.40 -3.45
C GLY A 69 -5.00 22.46 -4.63
N VAL A 70 -4.52 21.21 -4.55
CA VAL A 70 -4.74 20.19 -5.57
C VAL A 70 -5.94 19.34 -5.16
N PRO A 71 -7.01 19.24 -5.98
CA PRO A 71 -8.13 18.38 -5.68
C PRO A 71 -7.76 16.90 -5.83
N PRO A 72 -8.54 15.96 -5.26
CA PRO A 72 -8.23 14.53 -5.31
C PRO A 72 -8.02 13.96 -6.72
N ILE A 73 -8.78 14.44 -7.71
CA ILE A 73 -8.59 14.06 -9.12
C ILE A 73 -7.22 14.45 -9.68
N GLY A 74 -6.63 15.53 -9.17
CA GLY A 74 -5.28 15.96 -9.54
C GLY A 74 -4.23 15.02 -9.00
N ILE A 75 -4.39 14.55 -7.75
CA ILE A 75 -3.53 13.53 -7.15
C ILE A 75 -3.60 12.21 -7.92
N GLU A 76 -4.80 11.78 -8.34
CA GLU A 76 -4.97 10.59 -9.19
C GLU A 76 -4.33 10.77 -10.58
N ALA A 77 -4.42 11.96 -11.18
CA ALA A 77 -3.77 12.25 -12.45
C ALA A 77 -2.24 12.13 -12.34
N GLU A 78 -1.66 12.58 -11.22
CA GLU A 78 -0.23 12.40 -10.94
C GLU A 78 0.15 10.93 -10.77
N LEU A 79 -0.66 10.14 -10.04
CA LEU A 79 -0.46 8.69 -9.95
C LEU A 79 -0.51 8.03 -11.33
N ASN A 80 -1.47 8.40 -12.18
CA ASN A 80 -1.59 7.85 -13.54
C ASN A 80 -0.41 8.23 -14.44
N ALA A 81 0.08 9.46 -14.33
CA ALA A 81 1.29 9.89 -15.03
C ALA A 81 2.51 9.07 -14.56
N TRP A 82 2.65 8.87 -13.25
CA TRP A 82 3.69 8.04 -12.65
C TRP A 82 3.61 6.59 -13.13
N LEU A 83 2.41 5.99 -13.16
CA LEU A 83 2.19 4.62 -13.66
C LEU A 83 2.65 4.44 -15.11
N THR A 84 2.53 5.49 -15.92
CA THR A 84 2.98 5.51 -17.32
C THR A 84 4.49 5.68 -17.42
N GLN A 85 5.07 6.55 -16.60
CA GLN A 85 6.49 6.85 -16.59
C GLN A 85 7.35 5.70 -16.06
N TYR A 86 6.83 4.95 -15.08
CA TYR A 86 7.56 3.88 -14.39
C TYR A 86 6.82 2.54 -14.49
N PRO A 87 6.86 1.87 -15.66
CA PRO A 87 6.01 0.71 -15.92
C PRO A 87 6.33 -0.55 -15.10
N THR A 88 7.53 -0.63 -14.52
CA THR A 88 7.99 -1.76 -13.70
C THR A 88 8.16 -1.40 -12.23
N ALA A 89 7.97 -0.13 -11.85
CA ALA A 89 8.17 0.30 -10.47
C ALA A 89 7.07 -0.24 -9.55
N TRP A 90 7.44 -0.48 -8.31
CA TRP A 90 6.51 -0.84 -7.25
C TRP A 90 6.00 0.44 -6.59
N LEU A 91 4.74 0.39 -6.16
CA LEU A 91 4.09 1.47 -5.43
C LEU A 91 4.04 1.09 -3.96
N ALA A 92 4.61 1.91 -3.09
CA ALA A 92 4.36 1.84 -1.66
C ALA A 92 3.38 2.95 -1.27
N VAL A 93 2.32 2.60 -0.55
CA VAL A 93 1.30 3.54 -0.08
C VAL A 93 1.49 3.76 1.42
N ASP A 94 1.69 5.00 1.84
CA ASP A 94 1.97 5.33 3.23
C ASP A 94 0.67 5.56 4.00
N LEU A 95 0.34 4.62 4.88
CA LEU A 95 -0.78 4.66 5.82
C LEU A 95 -0.30 4.53 7.28
N ARG A 96 0.97 4.89 7.56
CA ARG A 96 1.49 4.94 8.93
C ARG A 96 0.76 5.99 9.76
N ASP A 97 0.75 5.81 11.07
CA ASP A 97 0.11 6.74 11.99
C ASP A 97 0.69 8.15 11.85
N GLY A 98 -0.19 9.15 11.77
CA GLY A 98 0.19 10.56 11.62
C GLY A 98 0.63 10.96 10.20
N VAL A 99 0.44 10.08 9.20
CA VAL A 99 0.50 10.41 7.78
C VAL A 99 -0.90 10.76 7.28
N ILE A 100 -1.00 11.80 6.45
CA ILE A 100 -2.26 12.11 5.77
C ILE A 100 -2.44 11.10 4.63
N PRO A 101 -3.50 10.26 4.63
CA PRO A 101 -3.72 9.30 3.57
C PRO A 101 -3.87 9.96 2.19
N PRO A 102 -3.58 9.24 1.09
CA PRO A 102 -3.75 9.77 -0.25
C PRO A 102 -5.14 10.36 -0.47
N SER A 103 -5.17 11.59 -0.98
CA SER A 103 -6.43 12.25 -1.30
C SER A 103 -6.90 11.81 -2.68
N THR A 104 -7.80 10.83 -2.74
CA THR A 104 -8.33 10.26 -3.98
C THR A 104 -9.84 10.50 -4.09
N GLN A 105 -10.34 10.66 -5.31
CA GLN A 105 -11.76 10.72 -5.65
C GLN A 105 -12.35 9.30 -5.71
N THR A 106 -11.64 8.38 -6.36
CA THR A 106 -11.92 6.96 -6.41
C THR A 106 -11.54 6.33 -5.06
N PRO A 107 -12.31 5.37 -4.52
CA PRO A 107 -11.91 4.63 -3.32
C PRO A 107 -10.50 4.04 -3.49
N LEU A 108 -9.66 4.18 -2.46
CA LEU A 108 -8.24 3.82 -2.55
C LEU A 108 -8.04 2.37 -3.04
N ASN A 109 -8.81 1.42 -2.51
CA ASN A 109 -8.66 0.02 -2.90
C ASN A 109 -8.97 -0.19 -4.40
N GLU A 110 -10.03 0.42 -4.93
CA GLU A 110 -10.38 0.33 -6.35
C GLU A 110 -9.27 0.92 -7.24
N LEU A 111 -8.69 2.04 -6.82
CA LEU A 111 -7.58 2.69 -7.53
C LEU A 111 -6.32 1.80 -7.55
N LEU A 112 -5.99 1.17 -6.42
CA LEU A 112 -4.80 0.32 -6.31
C LEU A 112 -4.98 -0.99 -7.09
N GLU A 113 -6.15 -1.59 -7.08
CA GLU A 113 -6.47 -2.76 -7.91
C GLU A 113 -6.37 -2.42 -9.41
N ALA A 114 -6.90 -1.27 -9.81
CA ALA A 114 -6.87 -0.80 -11.19
C ALA A 114 -5.45 -0.48 -11.70
N SER A 115 -4.53 -0.10 -10.80
CA SER A 115 -3.14 0.25 -11.15
C SER A 115 -2.37 -0.91 -11.79
N LYS A 116 -2.75 -2.16 -11.48
CA LYS A 116 -2.03 -3.39 -11.88
C LYS A 116 -0.52 -3.32 -11.56
N ARG A 117 -0.16 -2.67 -10.46
CA ARG A 117 1.20 -2.65 -9.90
C ARG A 117 1.33 -3.60 -8.72
N ASN A 118 2.57 -3.96 -8.41
CA ASN A 118 2.89 -4.52 -7.11
C ASN A 118 2.78 -3.38 -6.10
N VAL A 119 1.84 -3.52 -5.15
CA VAL A 119 1.52 -2.47 -4.18
C VAL A 119 1.84 -2.95 -2.78
N LEU A 120 2.64 -2.17 -2.05
CA LEU A 120 2.91 -2.35 -0.62
C LEU A 120 2.13 -1.29 0.16
N ILE A 121 1.32 -1.70 1.12
CA ILE A 121 0.66 -0.81 2.07
C ILE A 121 1.52 -0.74 3.32
N ILE A 122 2.13 0.41 3.55
CA ILE A 122 3.03 0.64 4.69
C ILE A 122 2.21 1.15 5.87
N VAL A 123 2.18 0.38 6.95
CA VAL A 123 1.42 0.68 8.17
C VAL A 123 2.33 0.68 9.40
N SER A 124 1.89 1.29 10.52
CA SER A 124 2.64 1.21 11.78
C SER A 124 2.60 -0.17 12.42
N SER A 125 1.47 -0.88 12.28
CA SER A 125 1.24 -2.23 12.78
C SER A 125 0.55 -3.07 11.70
N SER A 126 1.19 -4.15 11.26
CA SER A 126 0.67 -5.03 10.21
C SER A 126 -0.23 -6.14 10.73
N SER A 127 -0.15 -6.52 12.01
CA SER A 127 -0.93 -7.61 12.62
C SER A 127 -2.43 -7.32 12.75
N ASP A 128 -2.80 -6.05 12.68
CA ASP A 128 -4.16 -5.55 12.92
C ASP A 128 -4.86 -5.06 11.65
N ASN A 129 -4.23 -5.20 10.48
CA ASN A 129 -4.84 -4.77 9.22
C ASN A 129 -5.82 -5.83 8.70
N GLU A 130 -7.07 -5.41 8.46
CA GLU A 130 -8.13 -6.28 7.95
C GLU A 130 -8.43 -6.06 6.46
N ASP A 131 -7.95 -4.96 5.89
CA ASP A 131 -8.22 -4.55 4.51
C ASP A 131 -7.33 -5.32 3.51
N TRP A 132 -6.06 -5.52 3.85
CA TRP A 132 -5.07 -6.18 2.99
C TRP A 132 -4.31 -7.28 3.73
N PRO A 133 -3.97 -8.38 3.03
CA PRO A 133 -3.22 -9.47 3.64
C PRO A 133 -1.80 -9.04 3.99
N GLN A 134 -1.28 -9.55 5.11
CA GLN A 134 0.11 -9.31 5.48
C GLN A 134 1.06 -9.93 4.46
N TRP A 135 2.09 -9.18 4.07
CA TRP A 135 3.18 -9.71 3.25
C TRP A 135 4.16 -10.51 4.11
N LYS A 136 4.32 -11.79 3.79
CA LYS A 136 5.27 -12.68 4.46
C LYS A 136 5.87 -13.70 3.50
N LEU A 137 7.13 -13.53 3.13
CA LEU A 137 7.87 -14.53 2.35
C LEU A 137 7.91 -15.90 3.07
N PRO A 138 7.78 -17.02 2.33
CA PRO A 138 7.97 -18.34 2.90
C PRO A 138 9.44 -18.53 3.31
N PHE A 139 9.64 -19.36 4.34
CA PHE A 139 10.94 -19.60 4.97
C PHE A 139 11.98 -20.14 4.00
#